data_AF-A0A672FTX2-F1
#
_entry.id   AF-A0A672FTX2-F1
#
_cell.length_a   1.000
_cell.length_b   1.000
_cell.length_c   1.000
_cell.angle_alpha   90.00
_cell.angle_beta   90.00
_cell.angle_gamma   90.00
#
_symmetry.space_group_name_H-M   'P 1'
#
loop_
_entity.id
_entity.type
_entity.pdbx_description
1 polymer ?
#
loop_
_entity_poly.entity_id
_entity_poly.type
_entity_poly.pdbx_seq_one_letter_code
_entity_poly.pdbx_strand_id
1 'polypeptide(L)' 'MENFILYEELGSGRNSVVYKGRRKGNLNYVAIICVNKTKRPEITNHVRLSRDIDHPNIAYFYEWYETSSHIWLVVELCTG' A
#
# COMPACT_ATOMS: atom_id res chain seq x y z
N MET A 1 -5.24 7.57 5.11
CA MET A 1 -5.43 7.95 3.69
C MET A 1 -5.53 9.46 3.44
N GLU A 2 -5.86 10.31 4.41
CA GLU A 2 -6.00 11.75 4.18
C GLU A 2 -4.70 12.46 3.74
N ASN A 3 -3.55 11.87 4.05
CA ASN A 3 -2.22 12.38 3.72
C ASN A 3 -1.73 12.00 2.31
N PHE A 4 -2.51 11.24 1.53
CA PHE A 4 -2.11 10.75 0.21
C PHE A 4 -3.04 11.27 -0.87
N ILE A 5 -2.46 11.55 -2.04
CA ILE A 5 -3.18 11.83 -3.28
C ILE A 5 -3.07 10.56 -4.12
N LEU A 6 -4.21 9.95 -4.46
CA LEU A 6 -4.24 8.83 -5.41
C LEU A 6 -4.24 9.37 -6.83
N TYR A 7 -3.53 8.66 -7.70
CA TYR A 7 -3.46 8.88 -9.15
C TYR A 7 -4.08 7.66 -9.86
N GLU A 8 -3.51 7.29 -11.00
CA GLU A 8 -3.92 6.19 -11.85
C GLU A 8 -3.75 4.81 -11.18
N GLU A 9 -4.57 3.86 -11.64
CA GLU A 9 -4.39 2.44 -11.37
C GLU A 9 -3.15 1.93 -12.11
N LEU A 10 -2.25 1.29 -11.36
CA LEU A 10 -1.06 0.63 -11.89
C LEU A 10 -1.34 -0.84 -12.23
N GLY A 11 -2.31 -1.45 -11.56
CA GLY A 11 -2.77 -2.78 -11.88
C GLY A 11 -3.80 -3.32 -10.88
N SER A 12 -4.52 -4.35 -11.30
CA SER A 12 -5.54 -5.02 -10.51
C SER A 12 -5.27 -6.52 -10.40
N GLY A 13 -5.51 -7.04 -9.20
CA GLY A 13 -5.56 -8.45 -8.89
C GLY A 13 -6.98 -8.85 -8.49
N ARG A 14 -7.16 -10.13 -8.16
CA ARG A 14 -8.50 -10.71 -7.88
C ARG A 14 -9.30 -9.96 -6.80
N ASN A 15 -8.64 -9.55 -5.72
CA ASN A 15 -9.27 -8.87 -4.57
C ASN A 15 -8.55 -7.56 -4.18
N SER A 16 -7.72 -7.03 -5.07
CA SER A 16 -6.85 -5.89 -4.77
C SER A 16 -6.62 -5.03 -6.00
N VAL A 17 -6.52 -3.73 -5.81
CA VAL A 17 -6.14 -2.78 -6.86
C VAL A 17 -4.99 -1.93 -6.36
N VAL A 18 -3.97 -1.75 -7.19
CA VAL A 18 -2.78 -0.97 -6.89
C VAL A 18 -2.88 0.37 -7.61
N TYR A 19 -2.74 1.44 -6.86
CA TYR A 19 -2.75 2.82 -7.36
C TYR A 19 -1.39 3.45 -7.17
N LYS A 20 -1.03 4.35 -8.09
CA LYS A 20 0.05 5.29 -7.84
C LYS A 20 -0.42 6.34 -6.84
N GLY A 21 0.38 6.58 -5.81
CA GLY A 21 0.10 7.57 -4.79
C GLY A 21 1.24 8.57 -4.63
N ARG A 22 0.93 9.73 -4.06
CA ARG A 22 1.93 10.70 -3.59
C ARG A 22 1.56 11.17 -2.20
N ARG A 23 2.56 11.27 -1.32
CA ARG A 23 2.35 11.85 0.02
C ARG A 23 2.27 13.37 -0.08
N LYS A 24 1.25 13.95 0.56
CA LYS A 24 1.07 15.42 0.62
C LYS A 24 2.27 16.04 1.33
N GLY A 25 2.79 17.13 0.77
CA GLY A 25 3.93 17.86 1.33
C GLY A 25 5.32 17.37 0.88
N ASN A 26 5.44 16.25 0.17
CA ASN A 26 6.71 15.84 -0.45
C ASN A 26 6.51 15.39 -1.91
N LEU A 27 7.62 15.11 -2.61
CA LEU A 27 7.64 14.59 -3.98
C LEU A 27 7.77 13.05 -4.03
N ASN A 28 7.56 12.36 -2.90
CA ASN A 28 7.76 10.93 -2.82
C ASN A 28 6.51 10.21 -3.32
N TYR A 29 6.69 9.44 -4.39
CA TYR A 29 5.67 8.55 -4.92
C TYR A 29 5.70 7.21 -4.19
N VAL A 30 4.52 6.62 -4.04
CA VAL A 30 4.29 5.37 -3.35
C VAL A 30 3.30 4.51 -4.14
N ALA A 31 3.33 3.20 -3.91
CA ALA A 31 2.26 2.32 -4.36
C ALA A 31 1.24 2.17 -3.23
N ILE A 32 -0.03 2.40 -3.56
CA ILE A 32 -1.15 2.29 -2.62
C ILE A 32 -2.00 1.10 -3.04
N ILE A 33 -1.99 0.05 -2.23
CA ILE A 33 -2.73 -1.18 -2.48
C ILE A 33 -4.06 -1.12 -1.73
N CYS A 34 -5.16 -1.09 -2.46
CA CYS A 34 -6.52 -1.22 -1.92
C CYS A 34 -6.92 -2.69 -1.93
N VAL A 35 -7.29 -3.24 -0.78
CA VAL A 35 -7.65 -4.65 -0.61
C VAL A 35 -9.02 -4.77 0.05
N ASN A 36 -9.80 -5.75 -0.40
CA ASN A 36 -11.07 -6.07 0.23
C ASN A 36 -10.87 -6.59 1.68
N LYS A 37 -11.74 -6.19 2.61
CA LYS A 37 -11.68 -6.59 4.02
C LYS A 37 -11.73 -8.10 4.28
N THR A 38 -12.28 -8.88 3.35
CA THR A 38 -12.24 -10.36 3.43
C THR A 38 -10.81 -10.91 3.57
N LYS A 39 -9.80 -10.17 3.10
CA LYS A 39 -8.38 -10.53 3.18
C LYS A 39 -7.67 -10.00 4.42
N ARG A 40 -8.39 -9.49 5.42
CA ARG A 40 -7.81 -8.94 6.66
C ARG A 40 -6.79 -9.86 7.34
N PRO A 41 -7.02 -11.18 7.49
CA PRO A 41 -6.04 -12.05 8.16
C PRO A 41 -4.71 -12.11 7.40
N GLU A 42 -4.77 -12.20 6.06
CA GLU A 42 -3.59 -12.24 5.19
C GLU A 42 -2.81 -10.93 5.26
N ILE A 43 -3.52 -9.78 5.19
CA ILE A 43 -2.90 -8.46 5.28
C ILE A 43 -2.29 -8.21 6.66
N THR A 44 -2.94 -8.63 7.74
CA THR A 44 -2.40 -8.47 9.10
C THR A 44 -1.10 -9.25 9.26
N ASN A 45 -1.04 -10.47 8.73
CA ASN A 45 0.19 -11.26 8.75
C ASN A 45 1.28 -10.62 7.87
N HIS A 46 0.93 -10.11 6.69
CA HIS A 46 1.88 -9.40 5.83
C HIS A 46 2.48 -8.20 6.55
N VAL A 47 1.66 -7.33 7.13
CA VAL A 47 2.11 -6.16 7.89
C VAL A 47 3.00 -6.59 9.06
N ARG A 48 2.63 -7.65 9.78
CA ARG A 48 3.45 -8.18 10.89
C ARG A 48 4.85 -8.59 10.44
N LEU A 49 4.96 -9.19 9.25
CA LEU A 49 6.24 -9.65 8.71
C LEU A 49 7.06 -8.50 8.11
N SER A 50 6.43 -7.55 7.43
CA SER A 50 7.13 -6.51 6.67
C SER A 50 7.45 -5.24 7.47
N ARG A 51 6.83 -5.02 8.62
CA ARG A 51 6.92 -3.76 9.37
C ARG A 51 8.34 -3.36 9.76
N ASP A 52 9.18 -4.33 10.13
CA ASP A 52 10.52 -4.08 10.66
C ASP A 52 11.63 -4.41 9.63
N ILE A 53 11.25 -4.69 8.38
CA ILE A 53 12.20 -5.01 7.32
C ILE A 53 12.62 -3.72 6.62
N ASP A 54 13.91 -3.39 6.75
CA ASP A 54 14.58 -2.32 6.00
C ASP A 54 15.77 -2.92 5.24
N HIS A 55 15.57 -3.17 3.94
CA HIS A 55 16.58 -3.80 3.10
C HIS A 55 16.45 -3.31 1.64
N PRO A 56 17.56 -2.98 0.95
CA PRO A 56 17.52 -2.39 -0.40
C PRO A 56 16.91 -3.29 -1.50
N ASN A 57 16.70 -4.58 -1.21
CA ASN A 57 16.09 -5.54 -2.14
C ASN A 57 14.71 -6.05 -1.71
N ILE A 58 14.11 -5.43 -0.69
CA ILE A 58 12.76 -5.75 -0.24
C ILE A 58 11.96 -4.45 -0.28
N ALA A 59 10.82 -4.48 -0.97
CA ALA A 59 9.96 -3.31 -1.08
C ALA A 59 9.57 -2.79 0.31
N TYR A 60 9.90 -1.54 0.58
CA TYR A 60 9.71 -0.97 1.90
C TYR A 60 8.21 -0.80 2.23
N PHE A 61 7.81 -1.23 3.41
CA PHE A 61 6.45 -1.04 3.92
C PHE A 61 6.40 0.25 4.76
N TYR A 62 5.60 1.23 4.32
CA TYR A 62 5.48 2.50 5.05
C TYR A 62 4.43 2.43 6.15
N GLU A 63 3.18 2.20 5.75
CA GLU A 63 2.03 2.25 6.65
C GLU A 63 0.81 1.59 6.04
N TRP A 64 -0.22 1.36 6.86
CA TRP A 64 -1.50 0.83 6.39
C TRP A 64 -2.65 1.53 7.11
N TYR A 65 -3.81 1.52 6.47
CA TYR A 65 -5.04 2.11 6.97
C TYR A 65 -6.21 1.15 6.79
N GLU A 66 -7.10 1.09 7.77
CA GLU A 66 -8.39 0.43 7.61
C GLU A 66 -9.48 1.51 7.48
N THR A 67 -10.24 1.49 6.38
CA THR A 67 -11.46 2.30 6.24
C THR A 67 -12.69 1.44 6.52
N SER A 68 -13.90 1.96 6.40
CA SER A 68 -15.13 1.18 6.59
C SER A 68 -15.24 0.00 5.62
N SER A 69 -14.79 0.16 4.37
CA SER A 69 -14.97 -0.80 3.28
C SER A 69 -13.70 -1.55 2.86
N HIS A 70 -12.52 -0.94 2.99
CA HIS A 70 -11.28 -1.47 2.42
C HIS A 70 -10.11 -1.36 3.40
N ILE A 71 -9.08 -2.16 3.15
CA ILE A 71 -7.77 -2.06 3.79
C ILE A 71 -6.80 -1.48 2.76
N TRP A 72 -6.05 -0.47 3.15
CA TRP A 72 -5.11 0.24 2.30
C TRP A 72 -3.70 0.01 2.81
N LEU A 73 -2.81 -0.48 1.97
CA LEU A 73 -1.38 -0.58 2.29
C LEU A 73 -0.63 0.47 1.47
N VAL A 74 0.35 1.10 2.11
CA VAL A 74 1.27 2.05 1.47
C VAL A 74 2.65 1.42 1.47
N VAL A 75 3.18 1.17 0.27
CA VAL A 75 4.47 0.53 0.06
C VAL A 75 5.30 1.31 -0.96
N GLU A 76 6.57 0.97 -1.05
CA GLU A 76 7.47 1.50 -2.07
C GLU A 76 6.93 1.31 -3.49
N LEU A 77 7.07 2.35 -4.31
CA LEU A 77 6.68 2.29 -5.72
C LEU A 77 7.83 1.71 -6.54
N CYS A 78 7.62 0.51 -7.10
CA CYS A 78 8.55 -0.13 -8.02
C CYS A 78 8.02 0.00 -9.46
N THR A 79 8.73 0.70 -10.35
CA THR A 79 8.26 1.01 -11.70
C THR A 79 8.74 0.08 -12.81
N GLY A 80 9.54 -0.94 -12.48
CA GLY A 80 10.15 -1.84 -13.46
C GLY A 80 11.52 -1.37 -13.91
#